data_AF-A0A847QSV6-F1
#
_entry.id   AF-A0A847QSV6-F1
#
_cell.length_a   1.000
_cell.length_b   1.000
_cell.length_c   1.000
_cell.angle_alpha   90.00
_cell.angle_beta   90.00
_cell.angle_gamma   90.00
#
_symmetry.space_group_name_H-M   'P 1'
#
loop_
_entity.id
_entity.type
_entity.pdbx_description
1 polymer ?
#
loop_
_entity_poly.entity_id
_entity_poly.type
_entity_poly.pdbx_seq_one_letter_code
_entity_poly.pdbx_strand_id
1 'polypeptide(L)'
;MWFDLQYVKEVAKWNFSPPPKVDSAIMIITRRDKPIVSVSDYLTFWGLVESSLKNPQFPLDVALKGIFTPPQIKHLKRNLRI
;
A
#
# COMPACT_ATOMS: atom_id res chain seq x y z
N MET A 1 3.78 1.93 5.93
CA MET A 1 4.24 3.27 6.37
C MET A 1 4.84 3.31 7.75
N TRP A 2 4.29 2.53 8.68
CA TRP A 2 4.82 2.37 10.03
C TRP A 2 5.80 1.22 10.17
N PHE A 3 5.74 0.31 9.21
CA PHE A 3 6.61 -0.84 9.14
C PHE A 3 7.36 -0.85 7.83
N ASP A 4 8.57 -1.39 7.90
CA ASP A 4 9.33 -1.87 6.77
C ASP A 4 9.03 -3.35 6.54
N LEU A 5 8.77 -3.70 5.29
CA LEU A 5 8.50 -5.05 4.86
C LEU A 5 9.65 -5.50 3.98
N GLN A 6 10.32 -6.57 4.38
CA GLN A 6 11.40 -7.17 3.61
C GLN A 6 11.06 -8.62 3.28
N TYR A 7 11.04 -8.93 1.99
CA TYR A 7 11.03 -10.30 1.51
C TYR A 7 12.41 -10.93 1.74
N VAL A 8 12.44 -12.11 2.37
CA VAL A 8 13.70 -12.81 2.65
C VAL A 8 13.90 -13.93 1.66
N LYS A 9 12.97 -14.88 1.60
CA LYS A 9 13.03 -16.02 0.68
C LYS A 9 11.68 -16.73 0.55
N GLU A 10 11.58 -17.50 -0.51
CA GLU A 10 10.50 -18.45 -0.73
C GLU A 10 10.72 -19.73 0.08
N VAL A 11 9.64 -20.39 0.45
CA VAL A 11 9.62 -21.71 1.07
C VAL A 11 8.66 -22.57 0.26
N ALA A 12 9.24 -23.51 -0.50
CA ALA A 12 8.47 -24.42 -1.33
C ALA A 12 7.46 -25.22 -0.49
N LYS A 13 6.26 -25.44 -1.03
CA LYS A 13 5.17 -26.17 -0.37
C LYS A 13 5.54 -27.59 0.10
N TRP A 14 6.51 -28.23 -0.55
CA TRP A 14 6.98 -29.57 -0.21
C TRP A 14 7.77 -29.64 1.11
N ASN A 15 8.15 -28.49 1.67
CA ASN A 15 8.82 -28.39 2.97
C ASN A 15 7.85 -28.42 4.15
N PHE A 16 6.55 -28.61 3.92
CA PHE A 16 5.51 -28.63 4.94
C PHE A 16 4.80 -29.99 4.99
N SER A 17 4.19 -30.31 6.13
CA SER A 17 3.38 -31.51 6.31
C SER A 17 2.08 -31.19 7.06
N PRO A 18 0.90 -31.36 6.44
CA PRO A 18 0.70 -31.70 5.02
C PRO A 18 1.13 -30.54 4.09
N PRO A 19 1.49 -30.81 2.82
CA PRO A 19 1.86 -29.76 1.87
C PRO A 19 0.66 -28.82 1.57
N PRO A 20 0.82 -27.48 1.67
CA PRO A 20 -0.20 -26.54 1.21
C PRO A 20 -0.34 -26.54 -0.32
N LYS A 21 -1.40 -25.90 -0.84
CA LYS A 21 -1.65 -25.81 -2.29
C LYS A 21 -0.68 -24.87 -3.02
N VAL A 22 -0.08 -23.94 -2.30
CA VAL A 22 0.75 -22.85 -2.82
C VAL A 22 2.07 -22.77 -2.04
N ASP A 23 3.09 -22.16 -2.65
CA ASP A 23 4.34 -21.87 -1.96
C ASP A 23 4.16 -20.77 -0.91
N SER A 24 5.09 -20.74 0.05
CA SER A 24 5.11 -19.80 1.16
C SER A 24 6.31 -18.86 1.07
N ALA A 25 6.34 -17.81 1.89
CA ALA A 25 7.47 -16.88 1.95
C ALA A 25 7.80 -16.49 3.39
N ILE A 26 9.08 -16.25 3.66
CA ILE A 26 9.54 -15.62 4.89
C ILE A 26 9.62 -14.11 4.65
N MET A 27 8.97 -13.36 5.54
CA MET A 27 8.99 -11.89 5.55
C MET A 27 9.48 -11.38 6.90
N ILE A 28 10.24 -10.28 6.87
CA ILE A 28 10.59 -9.51 8.06
C ILE A 28 9.74 -8.25 8.08
N ILE A 29 9.15 -7.96 9.23
CA ILE A 29 8.34 -6.78 9.49
C ILE A 29 9.00 -6.00 10.63
N THR A 30 9.55 -4.83 10.32
CA THR A 30 10.27 -4.00 11.31
C THR A 30 9.49 -2.71 11.55
N ARG A 31 9.22 -2.35 12.82
CA ARG A 31 8.60 -1.07 13.14
C ARG A 31 9.60 0.06 12.87
N ARG A 32 9.18 1.08 12.12
CA ARG A 32 9.95 2.30 11.92
C ARG A 32 9.90 3.19 13.16
N ASP A 33 11.05 3.69 13.57
CA ASP A 33 11.18 4.70 14.63
C ASP A 33 10.46 6.00 14.25
N LYS A 34 10.62 6.42 12.99
CA LYS A 34 9.93 7.58 12.42
C LYS A 34 8.93 7.10 11.37
N PRO A 35 7.62 7.11 11.70
CA PRO A 35 6.60 6.67 10.76
C PRO A 35 6.49 7.66 9.57
N ILE A 36 6.22 7.14 8.36
CA ILE A 36 6.05 7.98 7.17
C ILE A 36 4.83 8.90 7.28
N VAL A 37 3.77 8.43 7.95
CA VAL A 37 2.60 9.24 8.31
C VAL A 37 2.41 9.13 9.81
N SER A 38 2.13 10.27 10.44
CA SER A 38 1.93 10.35 11.87
C SER A 38 0.74 9.47 12.31
N VAL A 39 0.69 9.10 13.59
CA VAL A 39 -0.46 8.34 14.12
C VAL A 39 -1.73 9.20 14.10
N SER A 40 -1.61 10.52 14.30
CA SER A 40 -2.75 11.44 14.28
C SER A 40 -3.43 11.53 12.91
N ASP A 41 -2.67 11.37 11.82
CA ASP A 41 -3.20 11.46 10.45
C ASP A 41 -3.68 10.09 9.91
N TYR A 42 -3.67 9.05 10.75
CA TYR A 42 -3.96 7.69 10.33
C TYR A 42 -5.31 7.55 9.63
N LEU A 43 -6.38 8.07 10.23
CA LEU A 43 -7.73 7.92 9.69
C LEU A 43 -7.87 8.65 8.34
N THR A 44 -7.26 9.82 8.21
CA THR A 44 -7.26 10.59 6.97
C THR A 44 -6.50 9.84 5.87
N PHE A 45 -5.32 9.31 6.19
CA PHE A 45 -4.55 8.51 5.25
C PHE A 45 -5.28 7.23 4.85
N TRP A 46 -5.91 6.54 5.82
CA TRP A 46 -6.67 5.32 5.56
C TRP A 46 -7.83 5.57 4.59
N GLY A 47 -8.62 6.63 4.81
CA GLY A 47 -9.71 6.99 3.91
C GLY A 47 -9.24 7.30 2.48
N LEU A 48 -8.08 7.95 2.33
CA LEU A 48 -7.47 8.19 1.03
C LEU A 48 -7.11 6.86 0.32
N VAL A 49 -6.46 5.94 1.02
CA VAL A 49 -6.06 4.64 0.47
C VAL A 49 -7.28 3.82 0.08
N GLU A 50 -8.27 3.74 0.98
CA GLU A 50 -9.50 2.99 0.75
C GLU A 50 -10.24 3.49 -0.49
N SER A 51 -10.40 4.82 -0.64
CA SER A 51 -11.06 5.37 -1.83
C SER A 51 -10.25 5.12 -3.11
N SER A 52 -8.93 5.30 -3.03
CA SER A 52 -8.06 5.27 -4.21
C SER A 52 -7.87 3.86 -4.75
N LEU A 53 -7.80 2.87 -3.87
CA LEU A 53 -7.56 1.47 -4.23
C LEU A 53 -8.85 0.65 -4.36
N LYS A 54 -10.03 1.25 -4.16
CA LYS A 54 -11.31 0.55 -4.34
C LYS A 54 -11.48 -0.02 -5.75
N ASN A 55 -10.98 0.69 -6.76
CA ASN A 55 -10.97 0.25 -8.16
C ASN A 55 -9.56 0.51 -8.73
N PRO A 56 -8.58 -0.37 -8.47
CA PRO A 56 -7.17 -0.11 -8.77
C PRO A 56 -6.87 0.06 -10.26
N GLN A 57 -7.78 -0.39 -11.14
CA GLN A 57 -7.71 -0.23 -12.59
C GLN A 57 -8.10 1.18 -13.08
N PHE A 58 -8.71 2.02 -12.24
CA PHE A 58 -9.13 3.35 -12.66
C PHE A 58 -7.96 4.34 -12.76
N PRO A 59 -8.01 5.28 -13.72
CA PRO A 59 -7.08 6.39 -13.74
C PRO A 59 -7.13 7.18 -12.43
N LEU A 60 -5.98 7.69 -12.00
CA LEU A 60 -5.86 8.41 -10.73
C LEU A 60 -6.85 9.57 -10.61
N ASP A 61 -7.10 10.29 -11.70
CA ASP A 61 -8.07 11.40 -11.74
C ASP A 61 -9.51 10.95 -11.49
N VAL A 62 -9.88 9.74 -11.92
CA VAL A 62 -11.19 9.15 -11.64
C VAL A 62 -11.24 8.67 -10.20
N ALA A 63 -10.22 7.94 -9.75
CA ALA A 63 -10.15 7.38 -8.40
C ALA A 63 -10.17 8.46 -7.30
N LEU A 64 -9.61 9.64 -7.59
CA LEU A 64 -9.48 10.74 -6.63
C LEU A 64 -10.55 11.84 -6.75
N LYS A 65 -11.47 11.76 -7.72
CA LYS A 65 -12.45 12.83 -8.00
C LYS A 65 -13.37 13.17 -6.82
N GLY A 66 -13.59 12.22 -5.92
CA GLY A 66 -14.40 12.43 -4.70
C GLY A 66 -13.65 13.07 -3.54
N ILE A 67 -12.32 13.18 -3.61
CA ILE A 67 -11.46 13.71 -2.54
C ILE A 67 -10.83 15.03 -2.96
N PHE A 68 -10.37 15.12 -4.21
CA PHE A 68 -9.66 16.27 -4.74
C PHE A 68 -10.40 16.89 -5.92
N THR A 69 -10.28 18.21 -6.03
CA THR A 69 -10.73 18.95 -7.21
C THR A 69 -9.79 18.73 -8.40
N PRO A 70 -10.23 18.96 -9.65
CA PRO A 70 -9.38 18.80 -10.82
C PRO A 70 -8.05 19.60 -10.77
N PRO A 71 -8.03 20.87 -10.30
CA PRO A 71 -6.76 21.60 -10.12
C PRO A 71 -5.83 20.95 -9.09
N GLN A 72 -6.35 20.41 -7.99
CA GLN A 72 -5.56 19.71 -6.98
C GLN A 72 -4.98 18.41 -7.53
N ILE A 73 -5.77 17.64 -8.29
CA ILE A 73 -5.30 16.42 -8.97
C ILE A 73 -4.18 16.75 -9.96
N LYS A 74 -4.33 17.83 -10.74
CA LYS A 74 -3.28 18.30 -11.66
C LYS A 74 -1.99 18.63 -10.91
N HIS A 75 -2.10 19.32 -9.77
CA HIS A 75 -0.96 19.63 -8.92
C HIS A 75 -0.30 18.37 -8.35
N LEU A 76 -1.10 17.42 -7.88
CA LEU A 76 -0.64 16.14 -7.32
C LEU A 76 0.13 15.33 -8.37
N LYS A 77 -0.44 15.11 -9.56
CA LYS A 77 0.20 14.38 -10.66
C LYS A 77 1.56 14.98 -11.01
N ARG A 78 1.64 16.30 -11.13
CA ARG A 78 2.89 17.02 -11.38
C ARG A 78 3.94 16.77 -10.30
N ASN A 79 3.57 16.79 -9.02
CA ASN A 79 4.51 16.57 -7.92
C ASN A 79 4.95 15.10 -7.81
N LEU A 80 4.06 14.16 -8.16
CA LEU A 80 4.32 12.72 -8.17
C LEU A 80 5.04 12.24 -9.44
N ARG A 81 5.18 13.10 -10.46
CA ARG A 81 5.81 12.81 -11.75
C ARG A 81 5.12 11.67 -12.52
N ILE A 82 3.78 11.69 -12.50
CA ILE A 82 2.90 10.74 -13.21
C ILE A 82 1.83 11.48 -14.02
#